data_AF-A0A6N9QAR1-F1
#
_entry.id   AF-A0A6N9QAR1-F1
#
_cell.length_a   1.000
_cell.length_b   1.000
_cell.length_c   1.000
_cell.angle_alpha   90.00
_cell.angle_beta   90.00
_cell.angle_gamma   90.00
#
_symmetry.space_group_name_H-M   'P 1'
#
loop_
_entity.id
_entity.type
_entity.pdbx_description
1 polymer ?
#
loop_
_entity_poly.entity_id
_entity_poly.type
_entity_poly.pdbx_seq_one_letter_code
_entity_poly.pdbx_strand_id
1 'polypeptide(L)'
;MVVIYTGDVEQAEDTFRMGCMALHMEQAFIRSLPAEGIYRSVRQKIEHDENLTEQELMQLIVLPLAEKGKIGKREQLKQIIDLAKRIGDEQEQKFVFAGLLVASDKFIDRADAEIIRGENHYDKGRTVDI
;
A
#
# COMPACT_ATOMS: atom_id res chain seq x y z
N MET A 1 -10.14 -18.97 10.73
CA MET A 1 -9.37 -18.50 9.55
C MET A 1 -9.80 -17.08 9.28
N VAL A 2 -8.86 -16.17 9.03
CA VAL A 2 -9.18 -14.78 8.67
C VAL A 2 -9.03 -14.61 7.16
N VAL A 3 -10.01 -13.98 6.53
CA VAL A 3 -9.95 -13.58 5.11
C VAL A 3 -9.98 -12.06 5.04
N ILE A 4 -8.96 -11.48 4.40
CA ILE A 4 -8.85 -10.04 4.21
C ILE A 4 -9.20 -9.70 2.77
N TYR A 5 -10.27 -8.93 2.60
CA TYR A 5 -10.79 -8.49 1.32
C TYR A 5 -10.25 -7.10 0.96
N THR A 6 -9.75 -6.96 -0.27
CA THR A 6 -9.35 -5.67 -0.83
C THR A 6 -10.57 -4.81 -1.18
N GLY A 7 -10.35 -3.56 -1.59
CA GLY A 7 -11.37 -2.58 -1.92
C GLY A 7 -12.31 -2.94 -3.06
N ASP A 8 -11.98 -4.00 -3.81
CA ASP A 8 -12.83 -4.51 -4.89
C ASP A 8 -14.02 -5.34 -4.38
N VAL A 9 -13.98 -5.82 -3.13
CA VAL A 9 -15.02 -6.68 -2.57
C VAL A 9 -15.79 -5.91 -1.50
N GLU A 10 -17.08 -5.76 -1.77
CA GLU A 10 -17.96 -4.97 -0.90
C GLU A 10 -18.54 -5.79 0.25
N GLN A 11 -18.88 -7.06 -0.03
CA GLN A 11 -19.47 -8.03 0.88
C GLN A 11 -19.05 -9.43 0.44
N ALA A 12 -19.00 -10.37 1.37
CA ALA A 12 -18.73 -11.77 1.09
C ALA A 12 -19.40 -12.66 2.14
N GLU A 13 -19.79 -13.88 1.78
CA GLU A 13 -20.34 -14.85 2.74
C GLU A 13 -19.26 -15.29 3.74
N ASP A 14 -19.58 -15.29 5.03
CA ASP A 14 -18.68 -15.69 6.11
C ASP A 14 -18.53 -17.21 6.23
N THR A 15 -19.36 -17.96 5.51
CA THR A 15 -19.46 -19.41 5.62
C THR A 15 -19.36 -20.04 4.24
N PHE A 16 -18.30 -20.80 4.00
CA PHE A 16 -18.14 -21.59 2.80
C PHE A 16 -18.57 -23.04 3.06
N ARG A 17 -19.59 -23.54 2.33
CA ARG A 17 -20.12 -24.91 2.49
C ARG A 17 -19.70 -25.80 1.32
N MET A 18 -19.14 -26.97 1.64
CA MET A 18 -18.80 -28.00 0.65
C MET A 18 -19.17 -29.38 1.17
N GLY A 19 -20.20 -29.99 0.59
CA GLY A 19 -20.72 -31.29 1.03
C GLY A 19 -21.17 -31.27 2.50
N CYS A 20 -20.59 -32.14 3.32
CA CYS A 20 -20.84 -32.20 4.76
C CYS A 20 -19.97 -31.24 5.60
N MET A 21 -19.14 -30.41 4.96
CA MET A 21 -18.23 -29.48 5.65
C MET A 21 -18.72 -28.04 5.52
N ALA A 22 -18.53 -27.26 6.60
CA ALA A 22 -18.72 -25.82 6.62
C ALA A 22 -17.47 -25.15 7.21
N LEU A 23 -16.95 -24.16 6.50
CA LEU A 23 -15.81 -23.35 6.90
C LEU A 23 -16.31 -21.96 7.28
N HIS A 24 -16.15 -21.60 8.55
CA HIS A 24 -16.49 -20.27 9.05
C HIS A 24 -15.25 -19.37 9.06
N MET A 25 -15.40 -18.17 8.52
CA MET A 25 -14.32 -17.22 8.26
C MET A 25 -14.57 -15.93 9.01
N GLU A 26 -13.56 -15.46 9.72
CA GLU A 26 -13.51 -14.08 10.17
C GLU A 26 -13.13 -13.21 8.97
N GLN A 27 -13.86 -12.13 8.73
CA GLN A 27 -13.69 -11.30 7.55
C GLN A 27 -13.25 -9.90 7.93
N ALA A 28 -12.25 -9.38 7.24
CA ALA A 28 -11.84 -7.99 7.32
C ALA A 28 -11.89 -7.36 5.93
N PHE A 29 -12.42 -6.13 5.83
CA PHE A 29 -12.57 -5.43 4.57
C PHE A 29 -11.69 -4.17 4.56
N ILE A 30 -10.65 -4.14 3.73
CA ILE A 30 -9.70 -3.03 3.67
C ILE A 30 -10.39 -1.73 3.22
N ARG A 31 -11.45 -1.80 2.40
CA ARG A 31 -12.28 -0.63 2.03
C ARG A 31 -12.86 0.14 3.23
N SER A 32 -12.96 -0.49 4.40
CA SER A 32 -13.49 0.16 5.61
C SER A 32 -12.47 1.09 6.28
N LEU A 33 -11.20 1.05 5.85
CA LEU A 33 -10.18 1.97 6.34
C LEU A 33 -10.54 3.41 5.95
N PRO A 34 -10.40 4.38 6.89
CA PRO A 34 -10.60 5.79 6.60
C PRO A 34 -9.38 6.33 5.82
N ALA A 35 -9.25 5.95 4.55
CA ALA A 35 -8.04 6.12 3.76
C ALA A 35 -7.53 7.57 3.73
N GLU A 36 -8.42 8.53 3.49
CA GLU A 36 -8.12 9.97 3.50
C GLU A 36 -7.63 10.47 4.87
N GLY A 37 -8.23 9.98 5.96
CA GLY A 37 -7.84 10.37 7.31
C GLY A 37 -6.44 9.85 7.65
N ILE A 38 -6.17 8.59 7.30
CA ILE A 38 -4.87 7.96 7.46
C ILE A 38 -3.81 8.72 6.65
N TYR A 39 -4.05 8.93 5.35
CA TYR A 39 -3.10 9.62 4.48
C TYR A 39 -2.76 11.01 5.01
N ARG A 40 -3.77 11.78 5.41
CA ARG A 40 -3.59 13.12 5.97
C ARG A 40 -2.79 13.10 7.26
N SER A 41 -3.12 12.20 8.19
CA SER A 41 -2.43 12.08 9.48
C SER A 41 -0.95 11.77 9.29
N VAL A 42 -0.65 10.77 8.45
CA VAL A 42 0.73 10.36 8.18
C VAL A 42 1.50 11.45 7.44
N ARG A 43 0.85 12.11 6.46
CA ARG A 43 1.45 13.25 5.76
C ARG A 43 1.83 14.38 6.72
N GLN A 44 0.94 14.74 7.64
CA GLN A 44 1.21 15.78 8.62
C GLN A 44 2.43 15.44 9.48
N LYS A 45 2.53 14.20 9.98
CA LYS A 45 3.70 13.77 10.75
C LYS A 45 5.01 13.88 9.99
N ILE A 46 5.03 13.38 8.75
CA ILE A 46 6.20 13.47 7.87
C ILE A 46 6.59 14.93 7.62
N GLU A 47 5.61 15.83 7.42
CA GLU A 47 5.87 17.27 7.21
C GLU A 47 6.39 18.00 8.46
N HIS A 48 6.23 17.43 9.65
CA HIS A 48 6.70 17.98 10.93
C HIS A 48 7.91 17.21 11.50
N ASP A 49 8.55 16.34 10.70
CA ASP A 49 9.65 15.47 11.11
C ASP A 49 9.33 14.60 12.35
N GLU A 50 8.06 14.20 12.49
CA GLU A 50 7.60 13.29 13.54
C GLU A 50 7.78 11.82 13.14
N ASN A 51 8.17 10.98 14.10
CA ASN A 51 8.29 9.54 13.88
C ASN A 51 6.94 8.90 13.59
N LEU A 52 6.92 7.99 12.62
CA LEU A 52 5.76 7.17 12.32
C LEU A 52 5.74 5.94 13.24
N THR A 53 4.55 5.51 13.59
CA THR A 53 4.36 4.24 14.29
C THR A 53 4.38 3.08 13.30
N GLU A 54 4.69 1.87 13.78
CA GLU A 54 4.58 0.65 12.95
C GLU A 54 3.20 0.50 12.30
N GLN A 55 2.14 0.89 13.03
CA GLN A 55 0.78 0.88 12.50
C GLN A 55 0.63 1.85 11.31
N GLU A 56 1.18 3.06 11.39
CA GLU A 56 1.12 4.06 10.32
C GLU A 56 1.91 3.62 9.08
N LEU A 57 3.08 3.00 9.28
CA LEU A 57 3.86 2.40 8.19
C LEU A 57 3.07 1.28 7.49
N MET A 58 2.46 0.39 8.27
CA MET A 58 1.61 -0.67 7.74
C MET A 58 0.37 -0.12 7.02
N GLN A 59 -0.24 0.94 7.55
CA GLN A 59 -1.37 1.61 6.95
C GLN A 59 -1.01 2.20 5.58
N LEU A 60 0.15 2.84 5.42
CA LEU A 60 0.64 3.30 4.11
C LEU A 60 0.77 2.14 3.11
N ILE A 61 1.30 0.99 3.55
CA ILE A 61 1.50 -0.18 2.68
C ILE A 61 0.17 -0.75 2.17
N VAL A 62 -0.86 -0.83 3.04
CA VAL A 62 -2.14 -1.44 2.68
C VAL A 62 -3.14 -0.46 2.08
N LEU A 63 -2.92 0.85 2.19
CA LEU A 63 -3.83 1.88 1.70
C LEU A 63 -4.21 1.70 0.21
N PRO A 64 -3.25 1.43 -0.72
CA PRO A 64 -3.57 1.19 -2.13
C PRO A 64 -4.56 0.06 -2.33
N LEU A 65 -4.61 -0.92 -1.42
CA LEU A 65 -5.54 -2.04 -1.50
C LEU A 65 -6.96 -1.67 -1.08
N ALA A 66 -7.17 -0.52 -0.41
CA ALA A 66 -8.48 -0.02 -0.01
C ALA A 66 -9.28 0.56 -1.20
N GLU A 67 -8.58 1.02 -2.24
CA GLU A 67 -9.21 1.59 -3.43
C GLU A 67 -9.88 0.55 -4.32
N LYS A 68 -10.90 0.99 -5.07
CA LYS A 68 -11.63 0.14 -6.00
C LYS A 68 -11.05 0.26 -7.41
N GLY A 69 -10.80 -0.89 -8.04
CA GLY A 69 -10.34 -0.99 -9.42
C GLY A 69 -8.88 -0.57 -9.63
N LYS A 70 -8.26 -1.09 -10.69
CA LYS A 70 -6.82 -0.92 -10.95
C LYS A 70 -6.37 0.54 -11.08
N ILE A 71 -7.19 1.41 -11.69
CA ILE A 71 -6.83 2.80 -11.94
C ILE A 71 -6.71 3.58 -10.62
N GLY A 72 -7.71 3.47 -9.74
CA GLY A 72 -7.68 4.15 -8.43
C GLY A 72 -6.50 3.69 -7.56
N LYS A 73 -6.27 2.38 -7.51
CA LYS A 73 -5.13 1.78 -6.78
C LYS A 73 -3.78 2.30 -7.28
N ARG A 74 -3.61 2.43 -8.61
CA ARG A 74 -2.37 2.98 -9.22
C ARG A 74 -2.15 4.45 -8.87
N GLU A 75 -3.21 5.26 -8.93
CA GLU A 75 -3.10 6.68 -8.63
C GLU A 75 -2.75 6.92 -7.15
N GLN A 76 -3.44 6.20 -6.25
CA GLN A 76 -3.15 6.30 -4.82
C GLN A 76 -1.74 5.77 -4.49
N LEU A 77 -1.29 4.71 -5.16
CA LEU A 77 0.07 4.19 -4.99
C LEU A 77 1.13 5.26 -5.31
N LYS A 78 0.97 6.03 -6.40
CA LYS A 78 1.90 7.12 -6.75
C LYS A 78 1.96 8.18 -5.65
N GLN A 79 0.79 8.61 -5.14
CA GLN A 79 0.72 9.59 -4.07
C GLN A 79 1.38 9.12 -2.77
N ILE A 80 1.31 7.82 -2.48
CA ILE A 80 1.94 7.21 -1.31
C ILE A 80 3.45 7.06 -1.52
N ILE A 81 3.91 6.70 -2.73
CA ILE A 81 5.34 6.66 -3.07
C ILE A 81 5.97 8.03 -2.85
N ASP A 82 5.34 9.09 -3.35
CA ASP A 82 5.85 10.46 -3.20
C ASP A 82 5.88 10.93 -1.74
N LEU A 83 4.96 10.41 -0.93
CA LEU A 83 4.97 10.65 0.51
C LEU A 83 6.08 9.84 1.21
N ALA A 84 6.23 8.56 0.88
CA ALA A 84 7.21 7.66 1.48
C ALA A 84 8.67 8.09 1.23
N LYS A 85 8.94 8.72 0.06
CA LYS A 85 10.25 9.34 -0.25
C LYS A 85 10.68 10.40 0.77
N ARG A 86 9.73 10.96 1.53
CA ARG A 86 9.98 12.02 2.53
C ARG A 86 10.13 11.49 3.95
N ILE A 87 9.95 10.18 4.17
CA ILE A 87 10.23 9.55 5.47
C ILE A 87 11.72 9.71 5.78
N GLY A 88 12.04 10.27 6.94
CA GLY A 88 13.42 10.57 7.35
C GLY A 88 14.24 9.34 7.76
N ASP A 89 13.59 8.32 8.35
CA ASP A 89 14.27 7.07 8.71
C ASP A 89 14.41 6.14 7.48
N GLU A 90 15.66 5.78 7.17
CA GLU A 90 15.98 4.98 5.98
C GLU A 90 15.44 3.53 6.07
N GLN A 91 15.36 2.95 7.27
CA GLN A 91 14.84 1.58 7.46
C GLN A 91 13.32 1.56 7.30
N GLU A 92 12.62 2.52 7.91
CA GLU A 92 11.17 2.69 7.75
C GLU A 92 10.81 2.97 6.28
N GLN A 93 11.57 3.83 5.62
CA GLN A 93 11.39 4.13 4.21
C GLN A 93 11.55 2.86 3.34
N LYS A 94 12.63 2.09 3.52
CA LYS A 94 12.85 0.82 2.81
C LYS A 94 11.74 -0.18 3.09
N PHE A 95 11.29 -0.28 4.34
CA PHE A 95 10.19 -1.15 4.74
C PHE A 95 8.90 -0.81 4.01
N VAL A 96 8.53 0.48 3.97
CA VAL A 96 7.35 0.94 3.22
C VAL A 96 7.48 0.62 1.73
N PHE A 97 8.62 0.91 1.10
CA PHE A 97 8.81 0.59 -0.33
C PHE A 97 8.75 -0.91 -0.63
N ALA A 98 9.37 -1.74 0.21
CA ALA A 98 9.28 -3.20 0.06
C ALA A 98 7.82 -3.68 0.20
N GLY A 99 7.08 -3.14 1.17
CA GLY A 99 5.66 -3.42 1.36
C GLY A 99 4.82 -3.00 0.16
N LEU A 100 5.03 -1.79 -0.36
CA LEU A 100 4.33 -1.27 -1.54
C LEU A 100 4.62 -2.10 -2.78
N LEU A 101 5.86 -2.57 -2.97
CA LEU A 101 6.22 -3.47 -4.08
C LEU A 101 5.41 -4.78 -3.99
N VAL A 102 5.32 -5.39 -2.81
CA VAL A 102 4.53 -6.61 -2.59
C VAL A 102 3.03 -6.38 -2.77
N ALA A 103 2.52 -5.27 -2.23
CA ALA A 103 1.11 -4.90 -2.39
C ALA A 103 0.76 -4.65 -3.86
N SER A 104 1.66 -3.99 -4.58
CA SER A 104 1.51 -3.64 -5.99
C SER A 104 1.36 -4.88 -6.89
N ASP A 105 2.08 -5.96 -6.62
CA ASP A 105 1.99 -7.23 -7.37
C ASP A 105 0.55 -7.77 -7.43
N LYS A 106 -0.32 -7.40 -6.49
CA LYS A 106 -1.74 -7.81 -6.47
C LYS A 106 -2.63 -7.08 -7.49
N PHE A 107 -2.24 -5.91 -7.99
CA PHE A 107 -3.10 -5.08 -8.87
C PHE A 107 -2.37 -4.43 -10.05
N ILE A 108 -1.03 -4.49 -10.08
CA ILE A 108 -0.18 -3.95 -11.13
C ILE A 108 0.02 -4.98 -12.24
N ASP A 109 -0.33 -4.57 -13.46
CA ASP A 109 0.07 -5.28 -14.68
C ASP A 109 1.53 -4.92 -15.01
N ARG A 110 2.24 -5.71 -15.83
CA ARG A 110 3.70 -5.56 -16.10
C ARG A 110 4.17 -4.11 -16.39
N ALA A 111 3.27 -3.25 -16.89
CA ALA A 111 3.53 -1.85 -17.18
C ALA A 111 3.79 -0.93 -15.95
N ASP A 112 3.32 -1.23 -14.72
CA ASP A 112 3.65 -0.35 -13.56
C ASP A 112 4.83 -0.85 -12.72
N ALA A 113 5.24 -2.11 -12.88
CA ALA A 113 6.47 -2.61 -12.27
C ALA A 113 7.69 -1.80 -12.78
N GLU A 114 7.61 -1.27 -14.00
CA GLU A 114 8.57 -0.35 -14.60
C GLU A 114 8.62 1.02 -13.89
N ILE A 115 7.52 1.50 -13.28
CA ILE A 115 7.51 2.77 -12.54
C ILE A 115 8.32 2.60 -11.24
N ILE A 116 8.04 1.51 -10.51
CA ILE A 116 8.73 1.21 -9.24
C ILE A 116 10.21 0.84 -9.48
N ARG A 117 10.51 0.14 -10.59
CA ARG A 117 11.89 -0.21 -10.96
C ARG A 117 12.66 0.95 -11.57
N GLY A 118 12.00 1.81 -12.34
CA GLY A 118 12.60 2.96 -13.00
C GLY A 118 13.07 4.05 -12.03
N GLU A 119 12.42 4.20 -10.88
CA GLU A 119 12.83 5.15 -9.84
C GLU A 119 14.11 4.74 -9.09
N ASN A 120 14.52 3.45 -9.17
CA ASN A 120 15.81 2.97 -8.62
C ASN A 120 17.02 3.27 -9.54
N HIS A 121 16.79 3.88 -10.70
CA HIS A 121 17.84 4.21 -11.67
C HIS A 121 18.03 5.71 -11.92
N TYR A 122 17.21 6.59 -11.32
CA TYR A 122 17.32 8.03 -11.58
C TYR A 122 18.30 8.79 -10.68
N ASP A 123 18.92 8.14 -9.69
CA ASP A 123 19.90 8.79 -8.77
C ASP A 123 21.35 8.32 -8.94
N LYS A 124 21.71 7.74 -10.10
CA LYS A 124 23.11 7.32 -10.37
C LYS A 124 23.74 7.98 -11.59
N GLY A 125 23.28 9.19 -11.96
CA GLY A 125 23.66 9.85 -13.20
C GLY A 125 24.04 11.34 -13.13
N ARG A 126 24.22 11.94 -11.95
CA ARG A 126 24.85 13.27 -11.83
C ARG A 126 26.30 13.18 -11.38
N THR A 127 27.12 12.68 -12.29
CA THR A 127 28.52 13.11 -12.41
C THR A 127 28.81 13.20 -13.90
N VAL A 128 28.79 14.42 -14.42
CA VAL A 128 29.56 14.79 -15.61
C VAL A 128 30.21 16.12 -15.27
N ASP A 129 31.42 15.99 -14.73
CA ASP A 129 32.64 16.73 -15.05
C ASP A 129 32.49 18.16 -15.62
N ILE A 130 33.04 19.12 -14.87
CA ILE A 130 33.89 20.19 -15.42
C ILE A 130 35.33 19.76 -15.14
#